data_AF-A0A238LH08-F1
#
_entry.id   AF-A0A238LH08-F1
#
_cell.length_a   1.000
_cell.length_b   1.000
_cell.length_c   1.000
_cell.angle_alpha   90.00
_cell.angle_beta   90.00
_cell.angle_gamma   90.00
#
_symmetry.space_group_name_H-M   'P 1'
#
loop_
_entity.id
_entity.type
_entity.pdbx_description
1 polymer ?
#
loop_
_entity_poly.entity_id
_entity_poly.type
_entity_poly.pdbx_seq_one_letter_code
_entity_poly.pdbx_strand_id
1 'polypeptide(L)' 'MAHMSVSKINYNANSGMYEARVDVRRGGTTFRYPCAVPGTLVMDTDRVRSRLMQQAERMSDSGSSLRSVI' A
#
# COMPACT_ATOMS: atom_id res chain seq x y z
N MET A 1 -9.55 -5.48 -14.00
CA MET A 1 -9.27 -4.29 -13.16
C MET A 1 -9.17 -4.75 -11.71
N ALA A 2 -8.03 -4.53 -11.05
CA ALA A 2 -7.92 -4.78 -9.61
C ALA A 2 -8.54 -3.61 -8.85
N HIS A 3 -9.36 -3.89 -7.84
CA HIS A 3 -9.97 -2.82 -7.03
C HIS A 3 -9.10 -2.60 -5.79
N MET A 4 -8.45 -1.44 -5.71
CA MET A 4 -7.56 -1.08 -4.61
C MET A 4 -8.24 -0.05 -3.72
N SER A 5 -8.25 -0.31 -2.41
CA SER A 5 -8.81 0.58 -1.41
C SER A 5 -7.76 0.85 -0.35
N VAL A 6 -7.38 2.11 -0.22
CA VAL A 6 -6.53 2.55 0.90
C VAL A 6 -7.44 2.75 2.09
N SER A 7 -7.15 2.03 3.18
CA SER A 7 -7.80 2.19 4.46
C SER A 7 -7.31 3.49 5.14
N LYS A 8 -7.40 3.57 6.48
CA LYS A 8 -6.92 4.73 7.24
C LYS A 8 -5.40 4.88 7.11
N ILE A 9 -4.96 6.08 6.71
CA ILE A 9 -3.55 6.50 6.75
C ILE A 9 -3.28 7.00 8.18
N ASN A 10 -2.25 6.47 8.81
CA ASN A 10 -1.78 6.88 10.12
C ASN A 10 -0.38 7.46 9.99
N TYR A 11 -0.14 8.63 10.56
CA TYR A 11 1.20 9.20 10.61
C TYR A 11 1.84 8.90 11.96
N ASN A 12 2.98 8.24 11.93
CA ASN A 12 3.78 7.97 13.11
C ASN A 12 4.89 9.02 13.22
N ALA A 13 4.67 10.03 14.06
CA ALA A 13 5.63 11.11 14.30
C ALA A 13 6.92 10.65 14.97
N ASN A 14 6.91 9.50 15.66
CA ASN A 14 8.08 8.95 16.33
C ASN A 14 9.07 8.33 15.34
N SER A 15 8.57 7.72 14.26
CA SER A 15 9.40 7.14 13.19
C SER A 15 9.50 8.01 11.94
N GLY A 16 8.70 9.08 11.83
CA GLY A 16 8.64 9.92 10.62
C GLY A 16 8.09 9.15 9.41
N MET A 17 7.09 8.29 9.64
CA MET A 17 6.55 7.38 8.62
C MET A 17 5.03 7.45 8.56
N TYR A 18 4.51 7.38 7.34
CA TYR A 18 3.10 7.21 7.06
C TYR A 18 2.79 5.73 6.86
N GLU A 19 1.99 5.17 7.75
CA GLU A 19 1.56 3.79 7.73
C GLU A 19 0.11 3.74 7.23
N ALA A 20 -0.16 2.94 6.21
CA ALA A 20 -1.53 2.67 5.80
C ALA A 20 -1.70 1.22 5.39
N ARG A 21 -2.94 0.74 5.51
CA ARG A 21 -3.32 -0.58 5.00
C ARG A 21 -3.96 -0.39 3.64
N VAL A 22 -3.51 -1.16 2.67
CA VAL A 22 -4.11 -1.18 1.34
C VAL A 22 -4.72 -2.55 1.10
N ASP A 23 -6.01 -2.55 0.83
CA ASP A 23 -6.79 -3.72 0.48
C ASP A 23 -6.89 -3.81 -1.04
N VAL A 24 -6.31 -4.85 -1.63
CA VAL A 24 -6.29 -5.09 -3.07
C VAL A 24 -7.18 -6.30 -3.38
N ARG A 25 -8.27 -6.09 -4.11
CA ARG A 25 -9.16 -7.15 -4.57
C ARG A 25 -8.73 -7.60 -5.96
N ARG A 26 -8.30 -8.85 -6.09
CA ARG A 26 -7.85 -9.47 -7.36
C ARG A 26 -8.40 -10.88 -7.47
N GLY A 27 -9.15 -11.16 -8.54
CA GLY A 27 -9.67 -12.51 -8.83
C GLY A 27 -10.61 -13.08 -7.76
N GLY A 28 -11.35 -12.23 -7.04
CA GLY A 28 -12.23 -12.64 -5.94
C GLY A 28 -11.53 -12.71 -4.57
N THR A 29 -10.21 -12.67 -4.52
CA THR A 29 -9.42 -12.67 -3.28
C THR A 29 -9.06 -11.24 -2.87
N THR A 30 -9.18 -10.93 -1.58
CA THR A 30 -8.76 -9.64 -1.01
C THR A 30 -7.41 -9.84 -0.32
N PHE A 31 -6.38 -9.19 -0.85
CA PHE A 31 -5.04 -9.17 -0.28
C PHE A 31 -4.86 -7.87 0.49
N ARG A 32 -4.40 -7.97 1.73
CA ARG A 32 -4.19 -6.80 2.60
C ARG A 32 -2.69 -6.60 2.80
N TYR A 33 -2.18 -5.46 2.31
CA TYR A 33 -0.78 -5.10 2.41
C TYR A 33 -0.60 -3.95 3.40
N PRO A 34 0.15 -4.14 4.49
CA PRO A 34 0.63 -3.02 5.28
C PRO A 34 1.73 -2.29 4.50
N CYS A 35 1.51 -1.02 4.21
CA CYS A 35 2.48 -0.17 3.53
C CYS A 35 2.93 0.95 4.48
N ALA A 36 4.24 1.18 4.52
CA ALA A 36 4.84 2.26 5.29
C ALA A 36 5.71 3.09 4.35
N VAL A 37 5.42 4.38 4.26
CA VAL A 37 6.14 5.33 3.41
C VAL A 37 6.84 6.34 4.31
N PRO A 38 8.17 6.49 4.22
CA PRO A 38 8.87 7.54 4.92
C PRO A 38 8.46 8.90 4.35
N GLY A 39 8.19 9.87 5.22
CA GLY A 39 7.80 11.20 4.82
C GLY A 39 7.74 12.16 6.00
N THR A 40 7.98 13.43 5.74
CA THR A 40 7.83 14.48 6.76
C THR A 40 6.37 14.77 7.06
N LEU A 41 6.07 15.25 8.28
CA LEU A 41 4.70 15.64 8.71
C LEU A 41 4.05 16.68 7.75
N VAL A 42 4.87 17.55 7.15
CA VAL A 42 4.44 18.56 6.17
C VAL A 42 4.29 18.01 4.74
N MET A 43 4.57 16.72 4.52
CA MET A 43 4.40 16.11 3.21
C MET A 43 2.91 16.05 2.85
N ASP A 44 2.60 16.43 1.62
CA ASP A 44 1.22 16.46 1.13
C ASP A 44 0.57 15.08 1.25
N THR A 45 -0.61 15.03 1.88
CA THR A 45 -1.31 13.76 2.16
C THR A 45 -1.69 13.05 0.86
N ASP A 46 -1.97 13.79 -0.22
CA ASP A 46 -2.28 13.20 -1.51
C ASP A 46 -1.05 12.50 -2.13
N ARG A 47 0.13 13.09 -1.92
CA ARG A 47 1.41 12.50 -2.33
C ARG A 47 1.76 11.26 -1.51
N VAL A 48 1.50 11.27 -0.20
CA VAL A 48 1.61 10.10 0.68
C VAL A 48 0.69 8.98 0.19
N ARG A 49 -0.58 9.29 -0.09
CA ARG A 49 -1.57 8.34 -0.59
C ARG A 49 -1.14 7.73 -1.91
N SER A 50 -0.67 8.55 -2.85
CA SER A 50 -0.18 8.08 -4.15
C SER A 50 1.01 7.13 -4.00
N ARG A 51 1.95 7.42 -3.08
CA ARG A 51 3.09 6.55 -2.78
C ARG A 51 2.66 5.21 -2.17
N LEU A 52 1.72 5.23 -1.22
CA LEU A 52 1.15 4.02 -0.61
C LEU A 52 0.43 3.15 -1.64
N MET A 53 -0.36 3.77 -2.52
CA MET A 53 -1.03 3.07 -3.62
C MET A 53 -0.03 2.45 -4.59
N GLN A 54 1.00 3.18 -5.01
CA GLN A 54 2.05 2.64 -5.88
C GLN A 54 2.82 1.49 -5.23
N GLN A 55 3.10 1.58 -3.92
CA GLN A 55 3.79 0.51 -3.19
C GLN A 55 2.92 -0.75 -3.08
N ALA A 56 1.64 -0.59 -2.76
CA ALA A 56 0.69 -1.70 -2.71
C ALA A 56 0.45 -2.33 -4.09
N GLU A 57 0.39 -1.51 -5.15
CA GLU A 57 0.29 -1.97 -6.53
C GLU A 57 1.52 -2.79 -6.91
N ARG A 58 2.73 -2.27 -6.65
CA ARG A 58 3.98 -3.04 -6.88
C ARG A 58 4.02 -4.34 -6.09
N MET A 59 3.59 -4.34 -4.82
CA MET A 59 3.54 -5.56 -4.01
C MET A 59 2.51 -6.56 -4.51
N SER A 60 1.34 -6.08 -4.96
CA SER A 60 0.30 -6.94 -5.53
C SER A 60 0.69 -7.49 -6.91
N ASP A 61 1.36 -6.68 -7.73
CA ASP A 61 1.85 -7.09 -9.03
C ASP A 61 3.02 -8.09 -8.90
N SER A 62 3.97 -7.80 -8.01
CA SER A 62 5.07 -8.72 -7.67
C SER A 62 4.56 -10.02 -7.06
N GLY A 63 3.47 -9.97 -6.27
CA GLY A 63 2.81 -11.16 -5.73
C GLY A 63 2.16 -12.05 -6.78
N SER A 64 1.79 -11.50 -7.95
CA SER A 64 1.25 -12.28 -9.07
C SER A 64 2.33 -12.92 -9.93
N SER A 65 3.59 -12.51 -9.78
CA SER A 65 4.75 -13.20 -10.38
C SER A 65 5.25 -14.36 -9.51
N LEU A 66 4.79 -14.50 -8.26
CA LEU A 66 5.03 -15.67 -7.42
C LEU A 66 3.99 -16.77 -7.72
N ARG A 67 3.84 -17.15 -8.99
CA ARG A 67 3.50 -18.54 -9.29
C ARG A 67 4.74 -19.35 -8.95
N SER A 68 4.79 -19.89 -7.74
CA SER A 68 5.66 -21.04 -7.46
C SER A 68 5.21 -22.15 -8.40
N VAL A 69 5.98 -22.38 -9.46
CA VAL A 69 5.96 -23.64 -10.18
C VAL A 69 6.74 -24.60 -9.30
N ILE A 70 6.03 -25.44 -8.57
CA ILE A 70 6.54 -26.71 -8.05
C ILE A 70 5.73 -27.82 -8.67
#